data_AF-A0A2N1DNQ1-F1
#
_entry.id   AF-A0A2N1DNQ1-F1
#
_cell.length_a   1.000
_cell.length_b   1.000
_cell.length_c   1.000
_cell.angle_alpha   90.00
_cell.angle_beta   90.00
_cell.angle_gamma   90.00
#
_symmetry.space_group_name_H-M   'P 1'
#
loop_
_entity.id
_entity.type
_entity.pdbx_description
1 polymer ?
#
loop_
_entity_poly.entity_id
_entity_poly.type
_entity_poly.pdbx_seq_one_letter_code
_entity_poly.pdbx_strand_id
1 'polypeptide(L)'
;MKLQGKVTNWNDDKGFGFVEPNGGGVRAFVHIKAFNPSSRRPVNGEIITYELVSENNNRYKAKNIKFSRDINSAKGRNGAHRTNNRNKRKSNILGSVLTVLFCIGLLISIFNGKVPVIVGFAYIMISLMTILVYAKDKYSAQNNSWRTPEATLHFFSLIGGWPGALFAQKKLRHKTSKNEFIKTYRITVFLNVGVLLVLYTAQGQHLLHNMILPLLNG
;
A
#
# COMPACT_ATOMS: atom_id res chain seq x y z
N MET A 1 -27.79 15.92 21.75
CA MET A 1 -27.75 16.67 20.47
C MET A 1 -26.37 17.29 20.30
N LYS A 2 -25.86 17.40 19.07
CA LYS A 2 -24.59 18.08 18.78
C LYS A 2 -24.85 19.57 18.54
N LEU A 3 -24.11 20.41 19.24
CA LEU A 3 -24.19 21.86 19.16
C LEU A 3 -22.87 22.43 18.67
N GLN A 4 -22.92 23.62 18.10
CA GLN A 4 -21.75 24.37 17.67
C GLN A 4 -21.68 25.67 18.46
N GLY A 5 -20.48 26.02 18.92
CA GLY A 5 -20.28 27.22 19.71
C GLY A 5 -18.85 27.73 19.69
N LYS A 6 -18.68 28.94 20.20
CA LYS A 6 -17.43 29.66 20.29
C LYS A 6 -16.81 29.49 21.68
N VAL A 7 -15.52 29.16 21.74
CA VAL A 7 -14.77 29.05 23.01
C VAL A 7 -14.53 30.45 23.57
N THR A 8 -14.87 30.65 24.85
CA THR A 8 -14.66 31.90 25.59
C THR A 8 -13.98 31.63 26.94
N ASN A 9 -13.22 32.61 27.43
CA ASN A 9 -12.48 32.56 28.69
C ASN A 9 -11.64 31.29 28.90
N TRP A 10 -10.95 30.83 27.85
CA TRP A 10 -9.98 29.76 27.94
C TRP A 10 -8.77 30.18 28.77
N ASN A 11 -8.45 29.36 29.77
CA ASN A 11 -7.23 29.45 30.56
C ASN A 11 -6.37 28.21 30.26
N ASP A 12 -5.22 28.43 29.63
CA ASP A 12 -4.38 27.33 29.16
C ASP A 12 -3.62 26.63 30.28
N ASP A 13 -3.17 27.38 31.28
CA ASP A 13 -2.46 26.86 32.45
C ASP A 13 -3.33 25.92 33.27
N LYS A 14 -4.61 26.29 33.45
CA LYS A 14 -5.60 25.48 34.17
C LYS A 14 -6.33 24.48 33.28
N GLY A 15 -6.19 24.59 31.95
CA GLY A 15 -6.76 23.66 30.98
C GLY A 15 -8.29 23.64 30.92
N PHE A 16 -8.94 24.77 31.18
CA PHE A 16 -10.41 24.88 31.08
C PHE A 16 -10.86 26.22 30.50
N GLY A 17 -12.11 26.24 30.04
CA GLY A 17 -12.80 27.44 29.61
C GLY A 17 -14.28 27.16 29.44
N PHE A 18 -14.93 27.92 28.56
CA PHE A 18 -16.34 27.79 28.31
C PHE A 18 -16.65 27.83 26.83
N VAL A 19 -17.83 27.34 26.45
CA VAL A 19 -18.35 27.44 25.09
C VAL A 19 -19.71 28.09 25.11
N GLU A 20 -19.88 29.07 24.22
CA GLU A 20 -21.13 29.78 23.98
C GLU A 20 -21.75 29.28 22.67
N PRO A 21 -22.98 28.73 22.68
CA PRO A 21 -23.63 28.25 21.47
C PRO A 21 -23.93 29.40 20.50
N ASN A 22 -23.70 29.17 19.19
CA ASN A 22 -23.84 30.20 18.16
C ASN A 22 -25.28 30.73 17.99
N GLY A 23 -26.29 29.97 18.42
CA GLY A 23 -27.71 30.35 18.34
C GLY A 23 -28.26 30.97 19.63
N GLY A 24 -27.39 31.35 20.57
CA GLY A 24 -27.80 31.68 21.94
C GLY A 24 -28.18 30.44 22.74
N GLY A 25 -28.21 30.58 24.07
CA GLY A 25 -28.55 29.47 24.98
C GLY A 25 -27.53 29.30 26.10
N VAL A 26 -27.52 28.10 26.70
CA VAL A 26 -26.79 27.89 27.96
C VAL A 26 -25.30 27.69 27.71
N ARG A 27 -24.49 28.51 28.39
CA ARG A 27 -23.03 28.40 28.44
C ARG A 27 -22.64 27.05 29.04
N ALA A 28 -21.74 26.34 28.39
CA ALA A 28 -21.25 25.04 28.87
C ALA A 28 -19.76 25.11 29.25
N PHE A 29 -19.40 24.38 30.30
CA PHE A 29 -18.02 24.20 30.75
C PHE A 29 -17.25 23.28 29.81
N VAL A 30 -16.01 23.66 29.51
CA VAL A 30 -15.11 22.94 28.60
C VAL A 30 -13.81 22.66 29.34
N HIS A 31 -13.37 21.40 29.32
CA HIS A 31 -12.09 20.99 29.90
C HIS A 31 -11.17 20.43 28.82
N ILE A 32 -9.86 20.62 28.92
CA ILE A 32 -8.88 20.14 27.93
C ILE A 32 -8.96 18.62 27.70
N LYS A 33 -9.28 17.85 28.74
CA LYS A 33 -9.50 16.39 28.65
C LYS A 33 -10.73 15.97 27.83
N ALA A 34 -11.65 16.90 27.54
CA ALA A 34 -12.81 16.63 26.69
C ALA A 34 -12.47 16.74 25.18
N PHE A 35 -11.27 17.24 24.86
CA PHE A 35 -10.71 17.22 23.51
C PHE A 35 -9.95 15.91 23.28
N ASN A 36 -9.78 15.52 22.01
CA ASN A 36 -8.97 14.36 21.68
C ASN A 36 -7.49 14.59 22.08
N PRO A 37 -6.79 13.61 22.66
CA PRO A 37 -5.40 13.78 23.12
C PRO A 37 -4.42 14.23 22.02
N SER A 38 -4.73 13.91 20.76
CA SER A 38 -3.94 14.27 19.59
C SER A 38 -4.31 15.62 18.98
N SER A 39 -5.26 16.35 19.59
CA SER A 39 -5.71 17.66 19.09
C SER A 39 -4.98 18.80 19.79
N ARG A 40 -4.78 19.90 19.08
CA ARG A 40 -4.11 21.10 19.62
C ARG A 40 -4.92 21.74 20.75
N ARG A 41 -4.27 22.57 21.56
CA ARG A 41 -4.94 23.34 22.62
C ARG A 41 -5.87 24.39 21.99
N PRO A 42 -7.11 24.56 22.51
CA PRO A 42 -8.05 25.55 21.98
C PRO A 42 -7.62 26.96 22.38
N VAL A 43 -8.04 27.96 21.61
CA VAL A 43 -7.86 29.38 21.97
C VAL A 43 -9.20 30.11 22.00
N ASN A 44 -9.21 31.27 22.65
CA ASN A 44 -10.40 32.11 22.70
C ASN A 44 -10.85 32.50 21.29
N GLY A 45 -12.14 32.34 21.06
CA GLY A 45 -12.79 32.65 19.80
C GLY A 45 -12.87 31.51 18.79
N GLU A 46 -12.33 30.33 19.11
CA GLU A 46 -12.42 29.17 18.21
C GLU A 46 -13.80 28.52 18.22
N ILE A 47 -14.19 28.00 17.05
CA ILE A 47 -15.47 27.32 16.88
C ILE A 47 -15.29 25.81 17.03
N ILE A 48 -16.02 25.24 18.00
CA ILE A 48 -16.03 23.82 18.30
C ILE A 48 -17.43 23.23 18.14
N THR A 49 -17.49 21.95 17.79
CA THR A 49 -18.69 21.13 17.85
C THR A 49 -18.62 20.24 19.08
N TYR A 50 -19.68 20.19 19.87
CA TYR A 50 -19.71 19.48 21.14
C TYR A 50 -21.09 18.88 21.41
N GLU A 51 -21.15 17.94 22.33
CA GLU A 51 -22.39 17.40 22.88
C GLU A 51 -22.61 17.99 24.28
N LEU A 52 -23.79 18.58 24.47
CA LEU A 52 -24.19 19.18 25.75
C LEU A 52 -24.66 18.08 26.71
N VAL A 53 -24.08 18.05 27.90
CA VAL A 53 -24.45 17.11 28.97
C VAL A 53 -24.73 17.91 30.25
N SER A 54 -25.87 17.66 30.88
CA SER A 54 -26.19 18.24 32.19
C SER A 54 -25.39 17.54 33.29
N GLU A 55 -24.81 18.31 34.21
CA GLU A 55 -24.09 17.84 35.39
C GLU A 55 -24.91 18.23 36.64
N ASN A 56 -24.84 17.43 37.71
CA ASN A 56 -25.52 17.76 38.97
C ASN A 56 -25.12 19.18 39.40
N ASN A 57 -26.11 19.95 39.89
CA ASN A 57 -26.00 21.36 40.29
C ASN A 57 -26.19 22.42 39.16
N ASN A 58 -27.10 22.16 38.22
CA ASN A 58 -27.57 23.12 37.21
C ASN A 58 -26.48 23.67 36.26
N ARG A 59 -25.37 22.92 36.11
CA ARG A 59 -24.25 23.27 35.24
C ARG A 59 -24.23 22.36 34.02
N TYR A 60 -23.86 22.92 32.88
CA TYR A 60 -23.74 22.19 31.62
C TYR A 60 -22.28 21.98 31.26
N LYS A 61 -21.97 20.82 30.69
CA LYS A 61 -20.62 20.42 30.29
C LYS A 61 -20.60 19.96 28.84
N ALA A 62 -19.58 20.39 28.12
CA ALA A 62 -19.31 19.95 26.77
C ALA A 62 -18.51 18.64 26.78
N LYS A 63 -19.01 17.62 26.06
CA LYS A 63 -18.30 16.36 25.79
C LYS A 63 -18.14 16.13 24.29
N ASN A 64 -17.29 15.17 23.91
CA ASN A 64 -17.04 14.78 22.51
C ASN A 64 -16.68 15.96 21.60
N ILE A 65 -15.76 16.80 22.07
CA ILE A 65 -15.44 18.07 21.43
C ILE A 65 -14.57 17.84 20.19
N LYS A 66 -14.96 18.45 19.07
CA LYS A 66 -14.19 18.44 17.82
C LYS A 66 -14.06 19.86 17.28
N PHE A 67 -12.87 20.21 16.82
CA PHE A 67 -12.65 21.47 16.12
C PHE A 67 -13.35 21.43 14.76
N SER A 68 -14.12 22.48 14.43
CA SER A 68 -14.81 22.56 13.13
C SER A 68 -13.83 22.48 11.94
N ARG A 69 -12.61 23.02 12.11
CA ARG A 69 -11.53 22.95 11.12
C ARG A 69 -11.04 21.53 10.85
N ASP A 70 -10.93 20.70 11.90
CA ASP A 70 -10.48 19.31 11.77
C ASP A 70 -11.53 18.44 11.06
N ILE A 71 -12.82 18.74 11.24
CA ILE A 71 -13.92 18.07 10.53
C ILE A 71 -13.80 18.30 9.02
N ASN A 72 -13.50 19.54 8.60
CA ASN A 72 -13.33 19.89 7.19
C ASN A 72 -12.04 19.30 6.61
N SER A 73 -10.92 19.31 7.35
CA SER A 73 -9.67 18.67 6.93
C SER A 73 -9.78 17.13 6.84
N ALA A 74 -10.55 16.48 7.72
CA ALA A 74 -10.80 15.04 7.66
C ALA A 74 -11.62 14.64 6.42
N LYS A 75 -12.59 15.48 6.01
CA LYS A 75 -13.42 15.25 4.82
C LYS A 75 -12.60 15.32 3.52
N GLY A 76 -11.67 16.27 3.42
CA GLY A 76 -10.72 16.37 2.29
C GLY A 76 -9.66 15.27 2.27
N ARG A 77 -9.12 14.88 3.42
CA ARG A 77 -8.12 13.80 3.53
C ARG A 77 -8.68 12.42 3.20
N ASN A 78 -9.93 12.13 3.58
CA ASN A 78 -10.55 10.83 3.33
C ASN A 78 -10.88 10.58 1.84
N GLY A 79 -11.14 11.63 1.05
CA GLY A 79 -11.34 11.54 -0.40
C GLY A 79 -10.05 11.15 -1.13
N ALA A 80 -8.95 11.87 -0.87
CA ALA A 80 -7.65 11.59 -1.48
C ALA A 80 -7.05 10.24 -1.05
N HIS A 81 -7.28 9.81 0.19
CA HIS A 81 -6.78 8.51 0.66
C HIS A 81 -7.55 7.33 0.04
N ARG A 82 -8.86 7.46 -0.19
CA ARG A 82 -9.68 6.44 -0.85
C ARG A 82 -9.35 6.27 -2.33
N THR A 83 -9.09 7.36 -3.06
CA THR A 83 -8.70 7.29 -4.49
C THR A 83 -7.32 6.64 -4.66
N ASN A 84 -6.35 6.99 -3.80
CA ASN A 84 -5.01 6.41 -3.83
C ASN A 84 -5.02 4.89 -3.55
N ASN A 85 -5.83 4.44 -2.58
CA ASN A 85 -5.93 3.02 -2.26
C ASN A 85 -6.61 2.19 -3.38
N ARG A 86 -7.60 2.77 -4.10
CA ARG A 86 -8.21 2.13 -5.29
C ARG A 86 -7.20 1.96 -6.42
N ASN A 87 -6.41 2.99 -6.74
CA ASN A 87 -5.39 2.92 -7.79
C ASN A 87 -4.30 1.90 -7.44
N LYS A 88 -3.89 1.82 -6.16
CA LYS A 88 -2.94 0.83 -5.67
C LYS A 88 -3.45 -0.61 -5.86
N ARG A 89 -4.70 -0.89 -5.49
CA ARG A 89 -5.32 -2.22 -5.69
C ARG A 89 -5.42 -2.61 -7.16
N LYS A 90 -5.83 -1.68 -8.04
CA LYS A 90 -5.92 -1.92 -9.49
C LYS A 90 -4.54 -2.23 -10.09
N SER A 91 -3.50 -1.53 -9.65
CA SER A 91 -2.12 -1.74 -10.13
C SER A 91 -1.56 -3.13 -9.76
N ASN A 92 -1.92 -3.66 -8.60
CA ASN A 92 -1.47 -4.99 -8.13
C ASN A 92 -2.15 -6.13 -8.92
N ILE A 93 -3.40 -5.91 -9.33
CA ILE A 93 -4.15 -6.87 -10.16
C ILE A 93 -3.52 -6.98 -11.55
N LEU A 94 -3.17 -5.84 -12.18
CA LEU A 94 -2.56 -5.83 -13.50
C LEU A 94 -1.28 -6.67 -13.57
N GLY A 95 -0.37 -6.51 -12.59
CA GLY A 95 0.87 -7.31 -12.54
C GLY A 95 0.60 -8.81 -12.37
N SER A 96 -0.42 -9.17 -11.58
CA SER A 96 -0.83 -10.58 -11.44
C SER A 96 -1.35 -11.15 -12.75
N VAL A 97 -2.22 -10.41 -13.46
CA VAL A 97 -2.81 -10.84 -14.72
C VAL A 97 -1.72 -11.03 -15.79
N LEU A 98 -0.82 -10.06 -15.95
CA LEU A 98 0.30 -10.18 -16.91
C LEU A 98 1.17 -11.41 -16.62
N THR A 99 1.43 -11.70 -15.33
CA THR A 99 2.25 -12.86 -14.95
C THR A 99 1.58 -14.17 -15.36
N VAL A 100 0.27 -14.30 -15.12
CA VAL A 100 -0.50 -15.49 -15.50
C VAL A 100 -0.57 -15.64 -17.02
N LEU A 101 -0.85 -14.56 -17.75
CA LEU A 101 -0.87 -14.56 -19.21
C LEU A 101 0.49 -14.95 -19.81
N PHE A 102 1.59 -14.46 -19.23
CA PHE A 102 2.93 -14.87 -19.64
C PHE A 102 3.15 -16.38 -19.45
N CYS A 103 2.78 -16.93 -18.28
CA CYS A 103 2.97 -18.36 -18.01
C CYS A 103 2.18 -19.22 -19.00
N ILE A 104 0.93 -18.82 -19.31
CA ILE A 104 0.11 -19.49 -20.33
C ILE A 104 0.76 -19.37 -21.71
N GLY A 105 1.19 -18.17 -22.10
CA GLY A 105 1.85 -17.93 -23.38
C GLY A 105 3.14 -18.74 -23.55
N LEU A 106 3.96 -18.85 -22.49
CA LEU A 106 5.18 -19.65 -22.47
C LEU A 106 4.88 -21.15 -22.61
N LEU A 107 3.85 -21.66 -21.92
CA LEU A 107 3.40 -23.05 -22.08
C LEU A 107 2.94 -23.34 -23.51
N ILE A 108 2.16 -22.44 -24.11
CA ILE A 108 1.72 -22.55 -25.51
C ILE A 108 2.92 -22.50 -26.47
N SER A 109 3.90 -21.63 -26.22
CA SER A 109 5.14 -21.58 -27.02
C SER A 109 5.93 -22.87 -26.99
N ILE A 110 6.04 -23.50 -25.81
CA ILE A 110 6.74 -24.76 -25.63
C ILE A 110 5.98 -25.88 -26.34
N PHE A 111 4.66 -25.94 -26.20
CA PHE A 111 3.82 -26.95 -26.85
C PHE A 111 3.88 -26.86 -28.38
N ASN A 112 3.97 -25.66 -28.93
CA ASN A 112 4.12 -25.43 -30.36
C ASN A 112 5.57 -25.60 -30.87
N GLY A 113 6.51 -26.01 -30.02
CA GLY A 113 7.92 -26.21 -30.39
C GLY A 113 8.71 -24.93 -30.70
N LYS A 114 8.11 -23.73 -30.50
CA LYS A 114 8.77 -22.44 -30.76
C LYS A 114 9.81 -22.07 -29.72
N VAL A 115 9.67 -22.63 -28.51
CA VAL A 115 10.57 -22.41 -27.38
C VAL A 115 10.97 -23.77 -26.81
N PRO A 116 12.28 -24.02 -26.57
CA PRO A 116 12.75 -25.28 -26.02
C PRO A 116 12.21 -25.56 -24.61
N VAL A 117 11.92 -26.84 -24.32
CA VAL A 117 11.40 -27.27 -23.01
C VAL A 117 12.33 -26.90 -21.84
N ILE A 118 13.66 -26.89 -22.07
CA ILE A 118 14.67 -26.51 -21.07
C ILE A 118 14.44 -25.09 -20.53
N VAL A 119 13.91 -24.17 -21.34
CA VAL A 119 13.56 -22.82 -20.89
C VAL A 119 12.46 -22.88 -19.83
N GLY A 120 11.43 -23.71 -20.04
CA GLY A 120 10.38 -23.93 -19.05
C GLY A 120 10.91 -24.46 -17.71
N PHE A 121 11.83 -25.44 -17.76
CA PHE A 121 12.49 -25.94 -16.55
C PHE A 121 13.32 -24.86 -15.85
N ALA A 122 14.06 -24.03 -16.59
CA ALA A 122 14.81 -22.91 -16.03
C ALA A 122 13.90 -21.92 -15.29
N TYR A 123 12.74 -21.58 -15.88
CA TYR A 123 11.73 -20.74 -15.23
C TYR A 123 11.20 -21.31 -13.91
N ILE A 124 10.93 -22.63 -13.87
CA ILE A 124 10.49 -23.32 -12.66
C ILE A 124 11.59 -23.27 -11.59
N MET A 125 12.83 -23.61 -11.95
CA MET A 125 13.97 -23.64 -11.02
C MET A 125 14.24 -22.25 -10.43
N ILE A 126 14.31 -21.22 -11.26
CA ILE A 126 14.52 -19.83 -10.82
C ILE A 126 13.33 -19.37 -9.96
N SER A 127 12.09 -19.75 -10.30
CA SER A 127 10.90 -19.42 -9.49
C SER A 127 10.96 -20.05 -8.10
N LEU A 128 11.38 -21.32 -7.99
CA LEU A 128 11.57 -22.00 -6.71
C LEU A 128 12.65 -21.31 -5.87
N MET A 129 13.81 -21.03 -6.48
CA MET A 129 14.89 -20.29 -5.82
C MET A 129 14.41 -18.92 -5.32
N THR A 130 13.62 -18.21 -6.13
CA THR A 130 13.03 -16.91 -5.77
C THR A 130 12.12 -17.03 -4.55
N ILE A 131 11.29 -18.06 -4.46
CA ILE A 131 10.43 -18.29 -3.29
C ILE A 131 11.28 -18.46 -2.02
N LEU A 132 12.39 -19.20 -2.10
CA LEU A 132 13.30 -19.40 -0.97
C LEU A 132 13.97 -18.10 -0.53
N VAL A 133 14.43 -17.27 -1.47
CA VAL A 133 15.03 -15.96 -1.17
C VAL A 133 14.01 -15.04 -0.47
N TYR A 134 12.75 -15.01 -0.94
CA TYR A 134 11.68 -14.25 -0.28
C TYR A 134 11.35 -14.80 1.11
N ALA A 135 11.34 -16.12 1.30
CA ALA A 135 11.10 -16.76 2.59
C ALA A 135 12.22 -16.41 3.59
N LYS A 136 13.48 -16.48 3.15
CA LYS A 136 14.65 -16.05 3.94
C LYS A 136 14.57 -14.57 4.31
N ASP A 137 14.20 -13.70 3.37
CA ASP A 137 14.03 -12.26 3.64
C ASP A 137 12.96 -12.00 4.71
N LYS A 138 11.84 -12.72 4.66
CA LYS A 138 10.77 -12.61 5.66
C LYS A 138 11.25 -13.07 7.04
N TYR A 139 11.94 -14.21 7.11
CA TYR A 139 12.51 -14.73 8.35
C TYR A 139 13.50 -13.72 8.97
N SER A 140 14.42 -13.19 8.16
CA SER A 140 15.36 -12.17 8.63
C SER A 140 14.65 -10.90 9.12
N ALA A 141 13.57 -10.49 8.43
CA ALA A 141 12.80 -9.31 8.83
C ALA A 141 12.07 -9.46 10.16
N GLN A 142 11.68 -10.68 10.54
CA GLN A 142 11.02 -10.99 11.81
C GLN A 142 12.01 -11.11 12.97
N ASN A 143 13.22 -11.62 12.69
CA ASN A 143 14.23 -11.89 13.72
C ASN A 143 15.24 -10.76 13.89
N ASN A 144 14.97 -9.55 13.38
CA ASN A 144 15.87 -8.39 13.42
C ASN A 144 17.29 -8.68 12.92
N SER A 145 17.45 -9.62 11.99
CA SER A 145 18.74 -9.95 11.39
C SER A 145 18.93 -9.21 10.06
N TRP A 146 20.13 -9.31 9.48
CA TRP A 146 20.45 -8.71 8.19
C TRP A 146 19.46 -9.17 7.11
N ARG A 147 18.77 -8.18 6.51
CA ARG A 147 17.75 -8.39 5.47
C ARG A 147 18.40 -8.58 4.11
N THR A 148 17.70 -9.24 3.18
CA THR A 148 18.20 -9.36 1.81
C THR A 148 18.08 -8.03 1.07
N PRO A 149 19.10 -7.59 0.32
CA PRO A 149 19.01 -6.39 -0.51
C PRO A 149 17.84 -6.48 -1.49
N GLU A 150 17.10 -5.38 -1.69
CA GLU A 150 15.99 -5.36 -2.65
C GLU A 150 16.47 -5.63 -4.09
N ALA A 151 17.71 -5.25 -4.41
CA ALA A 151 18.35 -5.56 -5.69
C ALA A 151 18.41 -7.07 -5.98
N THR A 152 18.71 -7.90 -4.97
CA THR A 152 18.75 -9.36 -5.13
C THR A 152 17.37 -9.91 -5.51
N LEU A 153 16.32 -9.44 -4.84
CA LEU A 153 14.95 -9.87 -5.12
C LEU A 153 14.50 -9.47 -6.53
N HIS A 154 14.88 -8.28 -6.98
CA HIS A 154 14.61 -7.81 -8.34
C HIS A 154 15.44 -8.53 -9.40
N PHE A 155 16.69 -8.86 -9.11
CA PHE A 155 17.54 -9.66 -9.99
C PHE A 155 16.91 -11.03 -10.28
N PHE A 156 16.51 -11.76 -9.23
CA PHE A 156 15.78 -13.02 -9.39
C PHE A 156 14.49 -12.86 -10.18
N SER A 157 13.77 -11.75 -9.96
CA SER A 157 12.55 -11.42 -10.70
C SER A 157 12.83 -11.05 -12.16
N LEU A 158 14.02 -10.56 -12.50
CA LEU A 158 14.42 -10.21 -13.86
C LEU A 158 14.75 -11.47 -14.69
N ILE A 159 15.48 -12.42 -14.11
CA ILE A 159 16.01 -13.59 -14.82
C ILE A 159 15.02 -14.75 -15.01
N GLY A 160 13.77 -14.62 -14.55
CA GLY A 160 12.76 -15.67 -14.70
C GLY A 160 11.95 -15.99 -13.43
N GLY A 161 12.35 -15.44 -12.29
CA GLY A 161 11.80 -15.78 -10.99
C GLY A 161 10.52 -15.04 -10.60
N TRP A 162 10.03 -14.14 -11.46
CA TRP A 162 8.87 -13.32 -11.12
C TRP A 162 7.58 -14.11 -10.84
N PRO A 163 7.29 -15.28 -11.44
CA PRO A 163 6.13 -16.08 -11.03
C PRO A 163 6.27 -16.57 -9.58
N GLY A 164 7.47 -17.04 -9.22
CA GLY A 164 7.84 -17.36 -7.84
C GLY A 164 7.75 -16.17 -6.90
N ALA A 165 8.20 -14.99 -7.33
CA ALA A 165 8.08 -13.75 -6.57
C ALA A 165 6.61 -13.36 -6.33
N LEU A 166 5.74 -13.46 -7.34
CA LEU A 166 4.30 -13.19 -7.20
C LEU A 166 3.66 -14.15 -6.19
N PHE A 167 3.99 -15.44 -6.29
CA PHE A 167 3.53 -16.45 -5.37
C PHE A 167 3.99 -16.16 -3.93
N ALA A 168 5.28 -15.89 -3.75
CA ALA A 168 5.87 -15.57 -2.45
C ALA A 168 5.26 -14.30 -1.84
N GLN A 169 5.07 -13.23 -2.63
CA GLN A 169 4.42 -11.99 -2.18
C GLN A 169 2.99 -12.25 -1.68
N LYS A 170 2.19 -13.04 -2.41
CA LYS A 170 0.82 -13.38 -2.02
C LYS A 170 0.76 -14.29 -0.78
N LYS A 171 1.58 -15.35 -0.75
CA LYS A 171 1.60 -16.34 0.33
C LYS A 171 2.18 -15.77 1.63
N LEU A 172 3.30 -15.06 1.52
CA LEU A 172 4.02 -14.53 2.67
C LEU A 172 3.51 -13.17 3.14
N ARG A 173 2.69 -12.48 2.32
CA ARG A 173 2.19 -11.10 2.56
C ARG A 173 3.33 -10.11 2.86
N HIS A 174 4.51 -10.37 2.30
CA HIS A 174 5.73 -9.62 2.55
C HIS A 174 6.08 -8.80 1.30
N LYS A 175 6.45 -7.52 1.49
CA LYS A 175 6.75 -6.54 0.41
C LYS A 175 5.62 -6.32 -0.63
N THR A 176 4.36 -6.46 -0.23
CA THR A 176 3.16 -6.22 -1.08
C THR A 176 2.65 -4.77 -1.10
N SER A 177 3.21 -3.90 -0.26
CA SER A 177 2.71 -2.53 -0.05
C SER A 177 3.71 -1.43 -0.39
N LYS A 178 4.98 -1.73 -0.68
CA LYS A 178 5.97 -0.73 -1.10
C LYS A 178 5.78 -0.41 -2.59
N ASN A 179 5.48 0.84 -2.92
CA ASN A 179 5.21 1.25 -4.30
C ASN A 179 6.43 1.04 -5.22
N GLU A 180 7.64 1.36 -4.76
CA GLU A 180 8.86 1.19 -5.56
C GLU A 180 9.12 -0.29 -5.88
N PHE A 181 8.95 -1.17 -4.91
CA PHE A 181 9.13 -2.62 -5.10
C PHE A 181 8.16 -3.20 -6.15
N ILE A 182 6.89 -2.76 -6.13
CA ILE A 182 5.88 -3.22 -7.10
C ILE A 182 6.15 -2.63 -8.49
N LYS A 183 6.62 -1.39 -8.59
CA LYS A 183 7.02 -0.78 -9.88
C LYS A 183 8.16 -1.57 -10.52
N THR A 184 9.24 -1.82 -9.78
CA THR A 184 10.39 -2.56 -10.30
C THR A 184 10.00 -3.99 -10.69
N TYR A 185 9.17 -4.67 -9.90
CA TYR A 185 8.58 -5.96 -10.28
C TYR A 185 7.80 -5.89 -11.61
N ARG A 186 7.01 -4.83 -11.84
CA ARG A 186 6.26 -4.70 -13.09
C ARG A 186 7.18 -4.46 -14.28
N ILE A 187 8.26 -3.70 -14.11
CA ILE A 187 9.27 -3.49 -15.15
C ILE A 187 9.87 -4.83 -15.56
N THR A 188 10.21 -5.71 -14.60
CA THR A 188 10.76 -7.04 -14.94
C THR A 188 9.75 -7.90 -15.70
N VAL A 189 8.47 -7.87 -15.33
CA VAL A 189 7.41 -8.60 -16.07
C VAL A 189 7.25 -8.04 -17.49
N PHE A 190 7.18 -6.72 -17.66
CA PHE A 190 7.06 -6.09 -18.98
C PHE A 190 8.24 -6.42 -19.89
N LEU A 191 9.45 -6.35 -19.36
CA LEU A 191 10.67 -6.67 -20.11
C LEU A 191 10.63 -8.11 -20.62
N ASN A 192 10.21 -9.04 -19.78
CA ASN A 192 10.14 -10.45 -20.16
C ASN A 192 9.01 -10.78 -21.12
N VAL A 193 7.84 -10.13 -20.99
CA VAL A 193 6.80 -10.20 -22.01
C VAL A 193 7.34 -9.68 -23.35
N GLY A 194 8.11 -8.58 -23.35
CA GLY A 194 8.79 -8.07 -24.53
C GLY A 194 9.74 -9.09 -25.16
N VAL A 195 10.59 -9.74 -24.35
CA VAL A 195 11.48 -10.82 -24.81
C VAL A 195 10.68 -11.96 -25.45
N LEU A 196 9.60 -12.42 -24.82
CA LEU A 196 8.75 -13.47 -25.36
C LEU A 196 8.14 -13.05 -26.71
N LEU A 197 7.64 -11.82 -26.83
CA LEU A 197 7.12 -11.31 -28.10
C LEU A 197 8.18 -11.22 -29.19
N VAL A 198 9.41 -10.80 -28.86
CA VAL A 198 10.54 -10.80 -29.79
C VAL A 198 10.84 -12.21 -30.28
N LEU A 199 10.78 -13.23 -29.41
CA LEU A 199 10.95 -14.63 -29.82
C LEU A 199 9.90 -15.12 -30.81
N TYR A 200 8.72 -14.48 -30.89
CA TYR A 200 7.71 -14.81 -31.92
C TYR A 200 8.00 -14.18 -33.28
N THR A 201 8.92 -13.21 -33.37
CA THR A 201 9.32 -12.61 -34.65
C THR A 201 10.26 -13.53 -35.43
N ALA A 202 10.32 -13.38 -36.75
CA ALA A 202 11.21 -14.16 -37.60
C ALA A 202 12.69 -14.01 -37.20
N GLN A 203 13.10 -12.79 -36.86
CA GLN A 203 14.44 -12.50 -36.36
C GLN A 203 14.71 -13.19 -35.01
N GLY A 204 13.73 -13.21 -34.11
CA GLY A 204 13.86 -13.88 -32.80
C GLY A 204 14.03 -15.40 -32.93
N GLN A 205 13.28 -16.04 -33.83
CA GLN A 205 13.43 -17.47 -34.10
C GLN A 205 14.79 -17.82 -34.71
N HIS A 206 15.29 -16.98 -35.62
CA HIS A 206 16.63 -17.15 -36.20
C HIS A 206 17.74 -17.03 -35.14
N LEU A 207 17.66 -16.04 -34.25
CA LEU A 207 18.61 -15.89 -33.14
C LEU A 207 18.55 -17.09 -32.18
N LEU A 208 17.33 -17.54 -31.83
CA LEU A 208 17.16 -18.69 -30.94
C LEU A 208 17.77 -19.95 -31.56
N HIS A 209 17.55 -20.19 -32.84
CA HIS A 209 18.04 -21.39 -33.51
C HIS A 209 19.55 -21.38 -33.75
N ASN A 210 20.11 -20.24 -34.12
CA ASN A 210 21.52 -20.18 -34.53
C ASN A 210 22.50 -19.90 -33.38
N MET A 211 22.03 -19.25 -32.30
CA MET A 211 22.91 -18.86 -31.20
C MET A 211 22.61 -19.61 -29.91
N ILE A 212 21.33 -19.79 -29.56
CA ILE A 212 20.94 -20.29 -28.24
C ILE A 212 20.83 -21.81 -28.22
N LEU A 213 20.15 -22.40 -29.22
CA LEU A 213 19.97 -23.85 -29.31
C LEU A 213 21.29 -24.64 -29.37
N PRO A 214 22.33 -24.21 -30.10
CA PRO A 214 23.61 -24.92 -30.12
C PRO A 214 24.34 -24.89 -28.78
N LEU A 215 24.22 -23.80 -28.02
CA LEU A 215 24.82 -23.67 -26.68
C LEU A 215 24.13 -24.54 -25.62
N LEU A 216 22.87 -24.92 -25.85
CA LEU A 216 22.10 -25.77 -24.93
C LEU A 216 22.25 -27.25 -25.24
N ASN A 217 22.65 -27.58 -26.48
CA ASN A 217 22.79 -28.95 -26.97
C ASN A 217 24.25 -29.38 -27.16
N GLY A 218 25.21 -28.47 -26.97
CA GLY A 218 26.65 -28.75 -26.93
C GLY A 218 27.13 -28.98 -25.51
#